data_AF-A0A966U816-F1
#
_entry.id   AF-A0A966U816-F1
#
_cell.length_a   1.000
_cell.length_b   1.000
_cell.length_c   1.000
_cell.angle_alpha   90.00
_cell.angle_beta   90.00
_cell.angle_gamma   90.00
#
_symmetry.space_group_name_H-M   'P 1'
#
loop_
_entity.id
_entity.type
_entity.pdbx_description
1 polymer ?
#
loop_
_entity_poly.entity_id
_entity_poly.type
_entity_poly.pdbx_seq_one_letter_code
_entity_poly.pdbx_strand_id
1 'polypeptide(L)'
;MSSTGDSRNDGRSLQRVPPHNLDAEASLLGAMLLSREAIGIAIERGVRPDEFYKPAHRHIFDAIRSLNTSGEAVDPVTVADTLRKAGLL
;
A
#
# COMPACT_ATOMS: atom_id res chain seq x y z
N MET A 1 -19.04 -39.59 -40.69
CA MET A 1 -17.90 -38.68 -40.47
C MET A 1 -18.09 -38.12 -39.07
N SER A 2 -17.47 -38.77 -38.09
CA SER A 2 -17.60 -38.45 -36.66
C SER A 2 -16.61 -37.36 -36.25
N SER A 3 -17.03 -36.58 -35.26
CA SER A 3 -16.16 -35.89 -34.27
C SER A 3 -15.36 -34.70 -34.81
N THR A 4 -15.06 -33.63 -34.09
CA THR A 4 -15.36 -33.08 -32.76
C THR A 4 -14.55 -31.79 -32.74
N GLY A 5 -15.04 -30.72 -32.10
CA GLY A 5 -14.14 -29.69 -31.57
C GLY A 5 -14.56 -28.26 -31.90
N ASP A 6 -15.72 -27.85 -31.41
CA ASP A 6 -15.93 -26.45 -31.03
C ASP A 6 -14.97 -26.15 -29.86
N SER A 7 -13.74 -25.76 -30.18
CA SER A 7 -12.77 -25.28 -29.21
C SER A 7 -13.15 -23.87 -28.81
N ARG A 8 -14.00 -23.80 -27.77
CA ARG A 8 -14.23 -22.60 -26.96
C ARG A 8 -12.88 -22.06 -26.51
N ASN A 9 -12.42 -20.99 -27.15
CA ASN A 9 -11.37 -20.16 -26.63
C ASN A 9 -11.97 -19.32 -25.49
N ASP A 10 -12.21 -19.97 -24.35
CA ASP A 10 -12.41 -19.31 -23.07
C ASP A 10 -11.07 -18.72 -22.65
N GLY A 11 -10.72 -17.62 -23.31
CA GLY A 11 -9.71 -16.68 -22.84
C GLY A 11 -10.19 -16.06 -21.55
N ARG A 12 -10.22 -16.86 -20.47
CA ARG A 12 -10.19 -16.38 -19.10
C ARG A 12 -9.01 -15.45 -19.04
N SER A 13 -9.30 -14.16 -19.16
CA SER A 13 -8.44 -13.07 -18.76
C SER A 13 -7.95 -13.42 -17.36
N LEU A 14 -6.77 -14.06 -17.31
CA LEU A 14 -5.94 -14.12 -16.12
C LEU A 14 -5.93 -12.68 -15.62
N GLN A 15 -6.61 -12.42 -14.50
CA GLN A 15 -6.56 -11.12 -13.85
C GLN A 15 -5.08 -10.86 -13.59
N ARG A 16 -4.47 -10.09 -14.49
CA ARG A 16 -3.05 -9.80 -14.45
C ARG A 16 -2.88 -8.91 -13.25
N VAL A 17 -2.37 -9.50 -12.17
CA VAL A 17 -1.96 -8.77 -10.99
C VAL A 17 -0.98 -7.69 -11.46
N PRO A 18 -1.23 -6.40 -11.15
CA PRO A 18 -0.30 -5.34 -11.49
C PRO A 18 1.10 -5.64 -10.91
N PRO A 19 2.17 -5.31 -11.63
CA PRO A 19 3.52 -5.45 -11.08
C PRO A 19 3.63 -4.63 -9.78
N HIS A 20 4.13 -5.26 -8.72
CA HIS A 20 4.27 -4.66 -7.40
C HIS A 20 5.59 -5.11 -6.76
N ASN A 21 6.08 -4.33 -5.81
CA ASN A 21 7.28 -4.66 -5.03
C ASN A 21 7.00 -4.37 -3.54
N LEU A 22 6.70 -5.43 -2.79
CA LEU A 22 6.38 -5.33 -1.36
C LEU A 22 7.57 -4.86 -0.52
N ASP A 23 8.79 -5.18 -0.93
CA ASP A 23 10.00 -4.75 -0.21
C ASP A 23 10.22 -3.24 -0.40
N ALA A 24 9.92 -2.71 -1.59
CA ALA A 24 9.97 -1.27 -1.83
C ALA A 24 8.91 -0.52 -1.00
N GLU A 25 7.69 -1.04 -0.91
CA GLU A 25 6.64 -0.48 -0.06
C GLU A 25 7.07 -0.47 1.41
N ALA A 26 7.56 -1.61 1.92
CA ALA A 26 8.04 -1.72 3.30
C ALA A 26 9.23 -0.78 3.57
N SER A 27 10.15 -0.66 2.61
CA SER A 27 11.31 0.24 2.72
C SER A 27 10.89 1.71 2.78
N LEU A 28 9.91 2.12 1.98
CA LEU A 28 9.35 3.47 2.02
C LEU A 28 8.72 3.76 3.38
N LEU A 29 7.86 2.86 3.88
CA LEU A 29 7.24 3.01 5.19
C LEU A 29 8.28 3.07 6.31
N GLY A 30 9.30 2.20 6.26
CA GLY A 30 10.42 2.21 7.19
C GLY A 30 11.17 3.53 7.18
N ALA A 31 11.48 4.07 6.00
CA ALA A 31 12.14 5.37 5.88
C ALA A 31 11.31 6.51 6.49
N MET A 32 9.99 6.50 6.28
CA MET A 32 9.07 7.48 6.84
C MET A 32 8.95 7.40 8.37
N LEU A 33 9.07 6.20 8.95
CA LEU A 33 9.11 6.01 10.41
C LEU A 33 10.44 6.46 11.03
N LEU A 34 11.52 6.49 10.25
CA LEU A 34 12.86 6.89 10.70
C LEU A 34 13.14 8.39 10.53
N SER A 35 12.50 9.05 9.55
CA SER A 35 12.79 10.44 9.21
C SER A 35 11.56 11.22 8.76
N ARG A 36 11.31 12.37 9.39
CA ARG A 36 10.32 13.34 8.93
C ARG A 36 10.61 13.88 7.52
N GLU A 37 11.89 13.94 7.14
CA GLU A 37 12.28 14.35 5.78
C GLU A 37 11.76 13.36 4.74
N ALA A 38 11.84 12.05 5.02
CA ALA A 38 11.32 11.03 4.11
C ALA A 38 9.79 11.15 3.94
N ILE A 39 9.06 11.54 4.99
CA ILE A 39 7.62 11.85 4.89
C ILE A 39 7.41 13.04 3.95
N GLY A 40 8.17 14.11 4.12
CA GLY A 40 8.12 15.30 3.27
C GLY A 40 8.37 14.96 1.79
N ILE A 41 9.43 14.20 1.51
CA ILE A 41 9.78 13.76 0.16
C ILE A 41 8.67 12.90 -0.44
N ALA A 42 8.11 11.94 0.31
CA ALA A 42 7.04 11.07 -0.20
C ALA A 42 5.79 11.89 -0.57
N ILE A 43 5.43 12.88 0.26
CA ILE A 43 4.30 13.79 0.00
C ILE A 43 4.59 14.70 -1.20
N GLU A 44 5.78 15.28 -1.29
CA GLU A 44 6.18 16.14 -2.41
C GLU A 44 6.20 15.38 -3.74
N ARG A 45 6.63 14.12 -3.72
CA ARG A 45 6.60 13.21 -4.87
C ARG A 45 5.20 12.75 -5.25
N GLY A 46 4.18 13.12 -4.47
CA GLY A 46 2.79 12.83 -4.77
C GLY A 46 2.41 11.37 -4.52
N VAL A 47 3.13 10.65 -3.65
CA VAL A 47 2.80 9.25 -3.32
C VAL A 47 1.43 9.18 -2.67
N ARG A 48 0.56 8.31 -3.19
CA ARG A 48 -0.82 8.16 -2.71
C ARG A 48 -1.05 6.81 -2.04
N PRO A 49 -1.96 6.73 -1.05
CA PRO A 49 -2.21 5.49 -0.30
C PRO A 49 -2.73 4.34 -1.20
N ASP A 50 -3.47 4.66 -2.26
CA ASP A 50 -4.00 3.71 -3.24
C ASP A 50 -2.94 3.15 -4.21
N GLU A 51 -1.70 3.64 -4.15
CA GLU A 51 -0.57 3.10 -4.92
C GLU A 51 0.07 1.90 -4.24
N PHE A 52 -0.18 1.71 -2.94
CA PHE A 52 0.28 0.52 -2.21
C PHE A 52 -0.56 -0.69 -2.62
N TYR A 53 0.12 -1.76 -3.02
CA TYR A 53 -0.50 -3.02 -3.37
C TYR A 53 -1.06 -3.73 -2.14
N LYS A 54 -0.33 -3.72 -1.02
CA LYS A 54 -0.78 -4.37 0.22
C LYS A 54 -1.68 -3.43 1.03
N PRO A 55 -2.93 -3.80 1.33
CA PRO A 55 -3.85 -2.94 2.10
C PRO A 55 -3.29 -2.50 3.46
N ALA A 56 -2.56 -3.39 4.15
CA ALA A 56 -1.90 -3.04 5.40
C ALA A 56 -0.87 -1.91 5.23
N HIS A 57 -0.10 -1.89 4.13
CA HIS A 57 0.87 -0.84 3.86
C HIS A 57 0.18 0.49 3.55
N ARG A 58 -0.92 0.46 2.79
CA ARG A 58 -1.80 1.62 2.59
C ARG A 58 -2.25 2.21 3.92
N HIS A 59 -2.76 1.38 4.84
CA HIS A 59 -3.24 1.85 6.14
C HIS A 59 -2.12 2.49 6.98
N ILE A 60 -0.92 1.89 6.96
CA ILE A 60 0.25 2.45 7.65
C ILE A 60 0.62 3.81 7.05
N PHE A 61 0.66 3.94 5.72
CA PHE A 61 0.95 5.20 5.05
C PHE A 61 -0.08 6.29 5.39
N ASP A 62 -1.38 5.95 5.38
CA ASP A 62 -2.46 6.85 5.77
C ASP A 62 -2.32 7.33 7.21
N ALA A 63 -2.01 6.42 8.14
CA ALA A 63 -1.77 6.76 9.55
C ALA A 63 -0.55 7.71 9.69
N ILE A 64 0.56 7.42 9.02
CA ILE A 64 1.75 8.28 9.01
C ILE A 64 1.40 9.69 8.51
N ARG A 65 0.65 9.80 7.41
CA ARG A 65 0.23 11.09 6.86
C ARG A 65 -0.66 11.86 7.83
N SER A 66 -1.65 11.19 8.44
CA SER A 66 -2.57 11.81 9.40
C SER A 66 -1.83 12.36 10.61
N LEU A 67 -0.89 11.59 11.16
CA LEU A 67 -0.06 12.02 12.28
C LEU A 67 0.85 13.20 11.90
N ASN A 68 1.50 13.14 10.73
CA ASN A 68 2.33 14.23 10.26
C ASN A 68 1.54 15.53 10.04
N THR A 69 0.34 15.44 9.45
CA THR A 69 -0.57 16.59 9.27
C THR A 69 -1.07 17.15 10.60
N SER A 70 -1.27 16.30 11.61
CA SER A 70 -1.71 16.72 12.94
C SER A 70 -0.56 17.25 13.82
N GLY A 71 0.68 17.25 13.31
CA GLY A 71 1.86 17.64 14.07
C GLY A 71 2.27 16.63 15.15
N GLU A 72 1.71 15.43 15.13
CA GLU A 72 2.00 14.38 16.10
C GLU A 72 3.32 13.65 15.78
N ALA A 73 3.81 12.88 16.75
CA ALA A 73 4.97 12.02 16.55
C ALA A 73 4.64 10.91 15.53
N VAL A 74 5.57 10.65 14.62
CA VAL A 74 5.47 9.55 13.67
C VAL A 74 6.50 8.50 14.08
N ASP A 75 6.04 7.50 14.81
CA ASP A 75 6.84 6.37 15.29
C ASP A 75 5.95 5.11 15.35
N PRO A 76 6.54 3.90 15.50
CA PRO A 76 5.77 2.65 15.47
C PRO A 76 4.65 2.56 16.52
N VAL A 77 4.82 3.16 17.69
CA VAL A 77 3.81 3.13 18.77
C VAL A 77 2.63 4.01 18.39
N THR A 78 2.90 5.27 18.03
CA THR A 78 1.85 6.23 17.68
C THR A 78 1.07 5.80 16.43
N VAL A 79 1.76 5.20 15.44
CA VAL A 79 1.12 4.61 14.26
C VAL A 79 0.25 3.42 14.63
N ALA A 80 0.73 2.49 15.46
CA ALA A 80 -0.07 1.34 15.90
C ALA A 80 -1.33 1.78 16.65
N ASP A 81 -1.23 2.78 17.52
CA ASP A 81 -2.39 3.33 18.24
C ASP A 81 -3.39 4.01 17.30
N THR A 82 -2.90 4.72 16.28
CA THR A 82 -3.76 5.29 15.24
C THR A 82 -4.53 4.21 14.48
N LEU A 83 -3.86 3.11 14.13
CA LEU A 83 -4.48 1.98 13.45
C LEU A 83 -5.51 1.26 14.33
N ARG A 84 -5.23 1.04 15.62
CA ARG A 84 -6.19 0.46 16.58
C ARG A 84 -7.44 1.32 16.73
N LYS A 85 -7.27 2.65 16.88
CA LYS A 85 -8.40 3.60 16.95
C LYS A 85 -9.27 3.54 15.70
N ALA A 86 -8.68 3.24 14.55
CA ALA A 86 -9.38 3.07 13.28
C ALA A 86 -9.95 1.65 13.05
N GLY A 87 -9.70 0.69 13.96
CA GLY A 87 -10.12 -0.71 13.79
C GLY A 87 -9.36 -1.48 12.70
N LEU A 88 -8.12 -1.06 12.41
CA LEU A 88 -7.27 -1.62 11.35
C LEU A 88 -6.12 -2.50 11.87
N LEU A 89 -5.97 -2.58 13.21
CA LEU A 89 -5.03 -3.43 13.95
C LEU A 89 -5.72 -3.96 15.20
#